data_AF-A0A7D9J2X4-F1
#
_entry.id   AF-A0A7D9J2X4-F1
#
_cell.length_a   1.000
_cell.length_b   1.000
_cell.length_c   1.000
_cell.angle_alpha   90.00
_cell.angle_beta   90.00
_cell.angle_gamma   90.00
#
_symmetry.space_group_name_H-M   'P 1'
#
loop_
_entity.id
_entity.type
_entity.pdbx_description
1 polymer ?
#
loop_
_entity_poly.entity_id
_entity_poly.type
_entity_poly.pdbx_seq_one_letter_code
_entity_poly.pdbx_strand_id
1 'polypeptide(L)'
;MKRTKRFEAISDEQLKQRQHNLENKNTTDNEKKAERLFKQYLAEIGEDLNFCEFSEEKLDKHLAKFWFAARTKNGQKYKIGSLETTRYSLNRVLKRYGHKFDITKRECTAFTASIKAYEDATTELKQEGKGFTKNHAAVSPEDLYDIYHSRHLDPDAGPRALQNKV
;
A
#
# COMPACT_ATOMS: atom_id res chain seq x y z
N MET A 1 -44.04 9.33 21.27
CA MET A 1 -42.70 8.72 21.05
C MET A 1 -42.19 9.09 19.66
N LYS A 2 -41.13 9.91 19.56
CA LYS A 2 -40.46 10.15 18.26
C LYS A 2 -39.64 8.90 17.92
N ARG A 3 -39.97 8.19 16.84
CA ARG A 3 -39.13 7.10 16.32
C ARG A 3 -37.84 7.71 15.80
N THR A 4 -36.74 7.49 16.49
CA THR A 4 -35.40 7.84 16.01
C THR A 4 -35.11 6.99 14.77
N LYS A 5 -34.97 7.62 13.60
CA LYS A 5 -34.57 6.90 12.39
C LYS A 5 -33.13 6.43 12.58
N ARG A 6 -32.94 5.10 12.59
CA ARG A 6 -31.62 4.45 12.74
C ARG A 6 -30.70 4.67 11.55
N PHE A 7 -31.27 4.93 10.36
CA PHE A 7 -30.53 5.07 9.11
C PHE A 7 -30.96 6.34 8.37
N GLU A 8 -29.97 7.11 7.92
CA GLU A 8 -30.15 8.27 7.04
C GLU A 8 -30.27 7.79 5.59
N ALA A 9 -31.25 8.30 4.85
CA ALA A 9 -31.39 8.00 3.43
C ALA A 9 -30.36 8.84 2.66
N ILE A 10 -29.45 8.19 1.96
CA ILE A 10 -28.44 8.81 1.10
C ILE A 10 -28.88 8.62 -0.35
N SER A 11 -28.85 9.70 -1.12
CA SER A 11 -29.08 9.65 -2.58
C SER A 11 -27.86 9.10 -3.33
N ASP A 12 -28.06 8.57 -4.54
CA ASP A 12 -26.98 8.04 -5.37
C ASP A 12 -25.91 9.10 -5.70
N GLU A 13 -26.31 10.37 -5.85
CA GLU A 13 -25.40 11.50 -6.05
C GLU A 13 -24.56 11.77 -4.81
N GLN A 14 -25.17 11.78 -3.62
CA GLN A 14 -24.44 11.93 -2.35
C GLN A 14 -23.51 10.74 -2.10
N LEU A 15 -23.92 9.53 -2.50
CA LEU A 15 -23.08 8.34 -2.41
C LEU A 15 -21.85 8.47 -3.31
N LYS A 16 -22.03 8.85 -4.58
CA LYS A 16 -20.93 9.11 -5.52
C LYS A 16 -20.00 10.21 -5.03
N GLN A 17 -20.55 11.32 -4.51
CA GLN A 17 -19.76 12.43 -3.99
C GLN A 17 -18.92 12.00 -2.78
N ARG A 18 -19.50 11.22 -1.85
CA ARG A 18 -18.76 10.66 -0.72
C ARG A 18 -17.67 9.69 -1.17
N GLN A 19 -17.97 8.82 -2.14
CA GLN A 19 -16.99 7.89 -2.72
C GLN A 19 -15.82 8.64 -3.38
N HIS A 20 -16.11 9.67 -4.18
CA HIS A 20 -15.10 10.52 -4.79
C HIS A 20 -14.25 11.27 -3.74
N ASN A 21 -14.88 11.84 -2.71
CA ASN A 21 -14.15 12.53 -1.64
C ASN A 21 -13.29 11.59 -0.79
N LEU A 22 -13.63 10.29 -0.75
CA LEU A 22 -12.85 9.25 -0.10
C LEU A 22 -11.75 8.68 -0.99
N GLU A 23 -11.69 9.05 -2.27
CA GLU A 23 -10.53 8.74 -3.12
C GLU A 23 -9.31 9.47 -2.58
N ASN A 24 -8.58 8.77 -1.72
CA ASN A 24 -7.42 9.29 -1.04
C ASN A 24 -6.27 9.45 -2.04
N LYS A 25 -5.70 10.66 -2.14
CA LYS A 25 -4.57 10.97 -3.04
C LYS A 25 -3.41 9.98 -2.88
N ASN A 26 -3.16 9.52 -1.65
CA ASN A 26 -2.13 8.51 -1.35
C ASN A 26 -2.37 7.17 -2.07
N THR A 27 -3.64 6.77 -2.21
CA THR A 27 -4.02 5.55 -2.94
C THR A 27 -3.72 5.70 -4.43
N THR A 28 -4.04 6.86 -5.00
CA THR A 28 -3.75 7.18 -6.41
C THR A 28 -2.24 7.21 -6.70
N ASP A 29 -1.43 7.71 -5.76
CA ASP A 29 0.02 7.76 -5.92
C ASP A 29 0.66 6.37 -5.86
N ASN A 30 0.16 5.48 -5.00
CA ASN A 30 0.61 4.09 -4.94
C ASN A 30 0.25 3.32 -6.23
N GLU A 31 -0.94 3.56 -6.78
CA GLU A 31 -1.36 3.03 -8.08
C GLU A 31 -0.41 3.48 -9.20
N LYS A 32 -0.14 4.78 -9.32
CA LYS A 32 0.80 5.33 -10.32
C LYS A 32 2.20 4.76 -10.17
N LYS A 33 2.68 4.60 -8.93
CA LYS A 33 4.00 4.01 -8.64
C LYS A 33 4.05 2.54 -9.07
N ALA A 34 3.02 1.76 -8.75
CA ALA A 34 2.94 0.36 -9.11
C ALA A 34 2.83 0.16 -10.63
N GLU A 35 2.01 0.98 -11.30
CA GLU A 35 1.89 1.00 -12.76
C GLU A 35 3.23 1.32 -13.42
N ARG A 36 3.93 2.37 -12.95
CA ARG A 36 5.26 2.74 -13.45
C ARG A 36 6.26 1.61 -13.24
N LEU A 37 6.27 0.97 -12.07
CA LEU A 37 7.19 -0.12 -11.74
C LEU A 37 6.98 -1.31 -12.67
N PHE A 38 5.72 -1.70 -12.93
CA PHE A 38 5.43 -2.80 -13.83
C PHE A 38 5.76 -2.47 -15.29
N LYS A 39 5.46 -1.23 -15.74
CA LYS A 39 5.88 -0.74 -17.06
C LYS A 39 7.41 -0.74 -17.23
N GLN A 40 8.17 -0.37 -16.20
CA GLN A 40 9.64 -0.45 -16.24
C GLN A 40 10.12 -1.88 -16.42
N TYR A 41 9.55 -2.82 -15.66
CA TYR A 41 9.84 -4.24 -15.83
C TYR A 41 9.53 -4.73 -17.26
N LEU A 42 8.37 -4.36 -17.83
CA LEU A 42 8.00 -4.73 -19.19
C LEU A 42 8.96 -4.13 -20.23
N ALA A 43 9.36 -2.87 -20.05
CA ALA A 43 10.36 -2.22 -20.90
C ALA A 43 11.71 -2.96 -20.88
N GLU A 44 12.17 -3.39 -19.70
CA GLU A 44 13.44 -4.12 -19.54
C GLU A 44 13.44 -5.47 -20.24
N ILE A 45 12.30 -6.15 -20.32
CA ILE A 45 12.16 -7.42 -21.03
C ILE A 45 11.74 -7.25 -22.49
N GLY A 46 11.64 -6.01 -23.00
CA GLY A 46 11.28 -5.70 -24.39
C GLY A 46 9.81 -5.96 -24.74
N GLU A 47 8.92 -5.91 -23.76
CA GLU A 47 7.49 -6.16 -23.93
C GLU A 47 6.70 -4.84 -24.05
N ASP A 48 5.46 -4.92 -24.55
CA ASP A 48 4.56 -3.77 -24.61
C ASP A 48 4.25 -3.21 -23.21
N LEU A 49 4.21 -1.89 -23.10
CA LEU A 49 3.93 -1.17 -21.86
C LEU A 49 2.44 -1.07 -21.57
N ASN A 50 1.57 -1.31 -22.56
CA ASN A 50 0.12 -1.28 -22.40
C ASN A 50 -0.43 -2.60 -21.86
N PHE A 51 0.06 -3.02 -20.69
CA PHE A 51 -0.33 -4.28 -20.07
C PHE A 51 -1.82 -4.41 -19.74
N CYS A 52 -2.57 -3.31 -19.78
CA CYS A 52 -4.01 -3.31 -19.56
C CYS A 52 -4.77 -3.93 -20.75
N GLU A 53 -4.14 -4.03 -21.92
CA GLU A 53 -4.70 -4.68 -23.12
C GLU A 53 -4.22 -6.13 -23.28
N PHE A 54 -3.39 -6.63 -22.35
CA PHE A 54 -2.93 -8.01 -22.42
C PHE A 54 -4.07 -8.99 -22.21
N SER A 55 -3.97 -10.15 -22.88
CA SER A 55 -4.79 -11.30 -22.50
C SER A 55 -4.50 -11.71 -21.06
N GLU A 56 -5.49 -12.27 -20.37
CA GLU A 56 -5.34 -12.72 -18.98
C GLU A 56 -4.16 -13.68 -18.82
N GLU A 57 -4.00 -14.62 -19.75
CA GLU A 57 -2.89 -15.59 -19.75
C GLU A 57 -1.52 -14.90 -19.90
N LYS A 58 -1.41 -13.90 -20.78
CA LYS A 58 -0.16 -13.15 -20.97
C LYS A 58 0.15 -12.36 -19.70
N LEU A 59 -0.84 -11.67 -19.15
CA LEU A 59 -0.68 -10.89 -17.92
C LEU A 59 -0.28 -11.77 -16.73
N ASP A 60 -0.89 -12.95 -16.58
CA ASP A 60 -0.56 -13.92 -15.54
C ASP A 60 0.92 -14.34 -15.61
N LYS A 61 1.41 -14.69 -16.80
CA LYS A 61 2.81 -15.07 -17.02
C LYS A 61 3.79 -13.94 -16.70
N HIS A 62 3.50 -12.71 -17.10
CA HIS A 62 4.38 -11.57 -16.82
C HIS A 62 4.37 -11.20 -15.34
N LEU A 63 3.21 -11.21 -14.68
CA LEU A 63 3.11 -10.96 -13.25
C LEU A 63 3.85 -12.04 -12.45
N ALA A 64 3.75 -13.31 -12.83
CA ALA A 64 4.47 -14.41 -12.17
C ALA A 64 5.99 -14.17 -12.14
N LYS A 65 6.56 -13.77 -13.28
CA LYS A 65 7.99 -13.41 -13.38
C LYS A 65 8.32 -12.12 -12.62
N PHE A 66 7.42 -11.13 -12.68
CA PHE A 66 7.60 -9.84 -12.02
C PHE A 66 7.78 -9.97 -10.51
N TRP A 67 7.04 -10.86 -9.83
CA TRP A 67 7.16 -11.01 -8.37
C TRP A 67 8.56 -11.42 -7.91
N PHE A 68 9.27 -12.21 -8.70
CA PHE A 68 10.67 -12.57 -8.44
C PHE A 68 11.67 -11.53 -8.96
N ALA A 69 11.33 -10.81 -10.04
CA ALA A 69 12.20 -9.83 -10.67
C ALA A 69 12.21 -8.46 -9.97
N ALA A 70 11.13 -8.07 -9.29
CA ALA A 70 10.97 -6.73 -8.74
C ALA A 70 12.11 -6.35 -7.77
N ARG A 71 12.80 -5.23 -8.07
CA ARG A 71 13.85 -4.65 -7.24
C ARG A 71 13.61 -3.16 -6.97
N THR A 72 14.17 -2.70 -5.86
CA THR A 72 14.32 -1.26 -5.57
C THR A 72 15.27 -0.61 -6.57
N LYS A 73 15.29 0.73 -6.63
CA LYS A 73 16.24 1.48 -7.48
C LYS A 73 17.72 1.13 -7.23
N ASN A 74 18.04 0.64 -6.04
CA ASN A 74 19.39 0.23 -5.65
C ASN A 74 19.68 -1.25 -5.96
N GLY A 75 18.80 -1.93 -6.71
CA GLY A 75 18.95 -3.34 -7.07
C GLY A 75 18.61 -4.34 -5.97
N GLN A 76 18.21 -3.91 -4.77
CA GLN A 76 17.84 -4.81 -3.67
C GLN A 76 16.39 -5.32 -3.80
N LYS A 77 16.10 -6.55 -3.36
CA LYS A 77 14.71 -7.05 -3.29
C LYS A 77 13.87 -6.21 -2.32
N TYR A 78 12.58 -6.04 -2.65
CA TYR A 78 11.62 -5.35 -1.80
C TYR A 78 11.34 -6.10 -0.49
N LYS A 79 10.80 -5.39 0.51
CA LYS A 79 10.15 -6.01 1.68
C LYS A 79 8.78 -6.57 1.30
N ILE A 80 8.29 -7.55 2.06
CA ILE A 80 7.00 -8.19 1.80
C ILE A 80 5.87 -7.17 1.75
N GLY A 81 5.78 -6.27 2.74
CA GLY A 81 4.73 -5.24 2.76
C GLY A 81 4.75 -4.29 1.56
N SER A 82 5.94 -4.02 0.99
CA SER A 82 6.06 -3.21 -0.23
C SER A 82 5.58 -3.99 -1.46
N LEU A 83 5.90 -5.28 -1.54
CA LEU A 83 5.45 -6.15 -2.63
C LEU A 83 3.93 -6.34 -2.57
N GLU A 84 3.38 -6.51 -1.36
CA GLU A 84 1.95 -6.61 -1.10
C GLU A 84 1.20 -5.33 -1.50
N THR A 85 1.71 -4.17 -1.08
CA THR A 85 1.15 -2.87 -1.48
C THR A 85 1.15 -2.72 -3.00
N THR A 86 2.21 -3.17 -3.67
CA THR A 86 2.31 -3.17 -5.14
C THR A 86 1.25 -4.07 -5.77
N ARG A 87 1.02 -5.28 -5.23
CA ARG A 87 -0.02 -6.21 -5.70
C ARG A 87 -1.41 -5.61 -5.61
N TYR A 88 -1.76 -5.02 -4.47
CA TYR A 88 -3.05 -4.35 -4.30
C TYR A 88 -3.22 -3.14 -5.23
N SER A 89 -2.15 -2.37 -5.43
CA SER A 89 -2.15 -1.20 -6.30
C SER A 89 -2.33 -1.60 -7.77
N LEU A 90 -1.63 -2.63 -8.26
CA LEU A 90 -1.82 -3.16 -9.60
C LEU A 90 -3.23 -3.72 -9.82
N ASN A 91 -3.79 -4.42 -8.84
CA ASN A 91 -5.17 -4.90 -8.92
C ASN A 91 -6.18 -3.76 -9.09
N ARG A 92 -5.99 -2.64 -8.38
CA ARG A 92 -6.84 -1.46 -8.51
C ARG A 92 -6.70 -0.80 -9.89
N VAL A 93 -5.46 -0.70 -10.40
CA VAL A 93 -5.20 -0.21 -11.76
C VAL A 93 -5.94 -1.07 -12.77
N LEU A 94 -5.78 -2.40 -12.73
CA LEU A 94 -6.44 -3.32 -13.67
C LEU A 94 -7.97 -3.18 -13.62
N LYS A 95 -8.56 -3.11 -12.41
CA LYS A 95 -10.01 -2.88 -12.27
C LYS A 95 -10.47 -1.54 -12.84
N ARG A 96 -9.66 -0.49 -12.73
CA ARG A 96 -9.95 0.83 -13.33
C ARG A 96 -10.01 0.76 -14.86
N TYR A 97 -9.23 -0.12 -15.48
CA TYR A 97 -9.28 -0.41 -16.93
C TYR A 97 -10.41 -1.39 -17.31
N GLY A 98 -11.32 -1.74 -16.40
CA GLY A 98 -12.51 -2.52 -16.70
C GLY A 98 -12.36 -4.04 -16.49
N HIS A 99 -11.19 -4.49 -16.02
CA HIS A 99 -10.96 -5.91 -15.71
C HIS A 99 -11.80 -6.35 -14.50
N LYS A 100 -12.43 -7.53 -14.61
CA LYS A 100 -13.33 -8.07 -13.57
C LYS A 100 -12.66 -9.05 -12.62
N PHE A 101 -11.48 -9.55 -12.97
CA PHE A 101 -10.72 -10.47 -12.15
C PHE A 101 -10.10 -9.75 -10.93
N ASP A 102 -9.60 -10.54 -9.99
CA ASP A 102 -8.93 -10.02 -8.80
C ASP A 102 -7.65 -10.83 -8.52
N ILE A 103 -6.52 -10.27 -8.90
CA ILE A 103 -5.20 -10.91 -8.75
C ILE A 103 -4.77 -11.06 -7.28
N THR A 104 -5.52 -10.49 -6.34
CA THR A 104 -5.25 -10.60 -4.90
C THR A 104 -5.97 -11.79 -4.27
N LYS A 105 -7.00 -12.32 -4.93
CA LYS A 105 -7.78 -13.46 -4.45
C LYS A 105 -7.16 -14.76 -4.92
N ARG A 106 -6.92 -15.67 -3.98
CA ARG A 106 -6.36 -17.00 -4.25
C ARG A 106 -7.23 -17.85 -5.19
N GLU A 107 -8.54 -17.62 -5.16
CA GLU A 107 -9.54 -18.35 -5.97
C GLU A 107 -9.59 -17.87 -7.43
N CYS A 108 -8.80 -16.86 -7.82
CA CYS A 108 -8.81 -16.35 -9.19
C CYS A 108 -8.16 -17.35 -10.15
N THR A 109 -8.98 -18.09 -10.90
CA THR A 109 -8.53 -19.15 -11.82
C THR A 109 -7.72 -18.63 -13.00
N ALA A 110 -7.94 -17.39 -13.44
CA ALA A 110 -7.21 -16.77 -14.53
C ALA A 110 -5.76 -16.40 -14.18
N PHE A 111 -5.41 -16.31 -12.89
CA PHE A 111 -4.11 -15.80 -12.42
C PHE A 111 -3.34 -16.78 -11.52
N THR A 112 -3.50 -18.09 -11.76
CA THR A 112 -2.93 -19.13 -10.90
C THR A 112 -1.40 -19.09 -10.86
N ALA A 113 -0.71 -18.80 -11.97
CA ALA A 113 0.75 -18.76 -12.00
C ALA A 113 1.29 -17.55 -11.21
N SER A 114 0.69 -16.38 -11.40
CA SER A 114 1.02 -15.14 -10.70
C SER A 114 0.78 -15.25 -9.20
N ILE A 115 -0.37 -15.81 -8.80
CA ILE A 115 -0.71 -15.99 -7.38
C ILE A 115 0.30 -16.91 -6.71
N LYS A 116 0.62 -18.05 -7.32
CA LYS A 116 1.61 -18.99 -6.78
C LYS A 116 2.99 -18.35 -6.71
N ALA A 117 3.43 -17.68 -7.78
CA ALA A 117 4.72 -17.00 -7.81
C ALA A 117 4.83 -15.90 -6.75
N TYR A 118 3.75 -15.18 -6.46
CA TYR A 118 3.71 -14.23 -5.36
C TYR A 118 3.85 -14.91 -3.99
N GLU A 119 3.13 -16.01 -3.75
CA GLU A 119 3.25 -16.80 -2.51
C GLU A 119 4.69 -17.32 -2.31
N ASP A 120 5.30 -17.85 -3.36
CA ASP A 120 6.68 -18.36 -3.36
C ASP A 120 7.69 -17.21 -3.13
N ALA A 121 7.57 -16.10 -3.87
CA ALA A 121 8.43 -14.94 -3.72
C ALA A 121 8.34 -14.32 -2.31
N THR A 122 7.15 -14.25 -1.72
CA THR A 122 7.00 -13.77 -0.34
C THR A 122 7.61 -14.73 0.67
N THR A 123 7.57 -16.04 0.42
CA THR A 123 8.20 -17.05 1.27
C THR A 123 9.73 -16.91 1.24
N GLU A 124 10.32 -16.73 0.06
CA GLU A 124 11.74 -16.46 -0.11
C GLU A 124 12.15 -15.16 0.63
N LEU A 125 11.36 -14.10 0.51
CA LEU A 125 11.60 -12.85 1.24
C LEU A 125 11.53 -13.02 2.77
N LYS A 126 10.69 -13.91 3.30
CA LYS A 126 10.68 -14.23 4.74
C LYS A 126 11.98 -14.91 5.15
N GLN A 127 12.45 -15.87 4.36
CA GLN A 127 13.70 -16.59 4.61
C GLN A 127 14.91 -15.65 4.59
N GLU A 128 14.90 -14.61 3.73
CA GLU A 128 15.91 -13.55 3.70
C GLU A 128 15.79 -12.50 4.83
N GLY A 129 14.83 -12.65 5.76
CA GLY A 129 14.60 -11.69 6.83
C GLY A 129 13.90 -10.39 6.39
N LYS A 130 13.39 -10.31 5.17
CA LYS A 130 12.66 -9.15 4.61
C LYS A 130 11.15 -9.17 4.92
N GLY A 131 10.70 -10.14 5.70
CA GLY A 131 9.33 -10.23 6.20
C GLY A 131 9.05 -9.45 7.48
N PHE A 132 10.08 -8.96 8.18
CA PHE A 132 9.91 -8.25 9.43
C PHE A 132 9.92 -6.73 9.24
N THR A 133 8.92 -6.07 9.83
CA THR A 133 8.92 -4.61 9.99
C THR A 133 9.61 -4.29 11.32
N LYS A 134 10.76 -3.61 11.26
CA LYS A 134 11.36 -3.02 12.46
C LYS A 134 10.53 -1.80 12.84
N ASN A 135 9.74 -1.93 13.90
CA ASN A 135 9.08 -0.77 14.51
C ASN A 135 10.14 -0.01 15.30
N HIS A 136 10.26 1.29 15.07
CA HIS A 136 11.03 2.15 15.95
C HIS A 136 10.28 2.28 17.29
N ALA A 137 11.02 2.45 18.39
CA ALA A 137 10.40 2.82 19.65
C ALA A 137 9.60 4.11 19.46
N ALA A 138 8.44 4.23 20.13
CA ALA A 138 7.57 5.39 19.96
C ALA A 138 8.27 6.72 20.29
N VAL A 139 9.19 6.68 21.26
CA VAL A 139 10.11 7.74 21.68
C VAL A 139 11.39 7.05 22.13
N SER A 140 12.56 7.53 21.72
CA SER A 140 13.83 6.98 22.23
C SER A 140 14.03 7.38 23.70
N PRO A 141 14.78 6.63 24.53
CA PRO A 141 15.08 7.04 25.90
C PRO A 141 15.69 8.44 25.99
N GLU A 142 16.52 8.81 25.01
CA GLU A 142 17.14 10.13 24.87
C GLU A 142 16.10 11.20 24.56
N ASP A 143 15.25 10.98 23.55
CA ASP A 143 14.15 11.91 23.24
C ASP A 143 13.17 12.03 24.41
N LEU A 144 12.94 10.94 25.15
CA LEU A 144 12.07 10.91 26.32
C LEU A 144 12.68 11.75 27.45
N TYR A 145 13.99 11.62 27.69
CA TYR A 145 14.72 12.49 28.62
C TYR A 145 14.59 13.97 28.22
N ASP A 146 14.82 14.31 26.95
CA ASP A 146 14.70 15.68 26.44
C ASP A 146 13.27 16.22 26.56
N ILE A 147 12.25 15.40 26.29
CA ILE A 147 10.85 15.76 26.47
C ILE A 147 10.57 16.09 27.94
N TYR A 148 10.96 15.22 28.88
CA TYR A 148 10.69 15.41 30.31
C TYR A 148 11.46 16.58 30.93
N HIS A 149 12.67 16.87 30.45
CA HIS A 149 13.50 17.99 30.93
C HIS A 149 13.40 19.24 30.05
N SER A 150 12.48 19.23 29.07
CA SER A 150 12.18 20.42 28.29
C SER A 150 11.55 21.49 29.18
N ARG A 151 11.87 22.75 28.91
CA ARG A 151 11.33 23.93 29.63
C ARG A 151 9.79 23.96 29.74
N HIS A 152 9.08 23.23 28.88
CA HIS A 152 7.62 23.21 28.81
C HIS A 152 6.97 22.08 29.61
N LEU A 153 7.73 21.05 29.97
CA LEU A 153 7.25 19.83 30.64
C LEU A 153 8.01 19.51 31.93
N ASP A 154 9.10 20.23 32.20
CA ASP A 154 9.86 20.13 33.44
C ASP A 154 8.97 20.41 34.67
N PRO A 155 8.73 19.41 35.53
CA PRO A 155 7.90 19.56 36.72
C PRO A 155 8.53 20.49 37.78
N ASP A 156 9.85 20.71 37.72
CA ASP A 156 10.59 21.56 38.66
C ASP A 156 10.65 23.03 38.21
N ALA A 157 10.22 23.34 36.98
CA ALA A 157 10.22 24.70 36.43
C ALA A 157 9.21 25.67 37.12
N GLY A 158 8.42 25.16 38.06
CA GLY A 158 7.55 25.92 38.96
C GLY A 158 6.32 26.55 38.28
N PRO A 159 5.41 27.18 39.05
CA PRO A 159 4.12 27.68 38.54
C PRO A 159 4.22 28.71 37.40
N ARG A 160 5.36 29.40 37.26
CA ARG A 160 5.64 30.36 36.18
C ARG A 160 5.83 29.70 34.81
N ALA A 161 6.29 28.45 34.75
CA ALA A 161 6.50 27.75 33.48
C ALA A 161 5.17 27.48 32.75
N LEU A 162 4.08 27.30 33.51
CA LEU A 162 2.73 27.11 32.96
C LEU A 162 2.15 28.36 32.29
N GLN A 163 2.66 29.56 32.60
CA GLN A 163 2.19 30.83 32.01
C GLN A 163 2.73 31.04 30.58
N ASN A 164 3.76 30.29 30.16
CA ASN A 164 4.35 30.37 28.83
C ASN A 164 3.80 29.29 27.86
N LYS A 165 2.78 28.52 28.26
CA LYS A 165 2.03 27.63 27.37
C LYS A 165 0.90 28.42 26.71
N VAL A 166 1.17 28.99 25.53
CA VAL A 166 0.17 29.52 24.58
C VAL A 166 0.41 28.87 23.23
#